data_AF-A0A076NR83-F1
#
_entry.id   AF-A0A076NR83-F1
#
_cell.length_a   1.000
_cell.length_b   1.000
_cell.length_c   1.000
_cell.angle_alpha   90.00
_cell.angle_beta   90.00
_cell.angle_gamma   90.00
#
_symmetry.space_group_name_H-M   'P 1'
#
loop_
_entity.id
_entity.type
_entity.pdbx_description
1 polymer ?
#
loop_
_entity_poly.entity_id
_entity_poly.type
_entity_poly.pdbx_seq_one_letter_code
_entity_poly.pdbx_strand_id
1 'polypeptide(L)' 'MSKYLLSLDEIDRVKRLHHISSATGLEERTGVTRKTWSTALNTRRPTIHVLEALAALGADPARILVREDEAVA' A
#
# COMPACT_ATOMS: atom_id res chain seq x y z
N MET A 1 -3.28 16.57 14.48
CA MET A 1 -2.00 16.13 13.87
C MET A 1 -2.37 15.47 12.56
N SER A 2 -1.99 16.04 11.42
CA SER A 2 -2.31 15.45 10.12
C SER A 2 -1.56 14.13 9.97
N LYS A 3 -2.31 13.04 9.88
CA LYS A 3 -1.75 11.70 9.73
C LYS A 3 -1.99 11.23 8.31
N TYR A 4 -0.93 10.74 7.68
CA TYR A 4 -1.02 10.17 6.34
C TYR A 4 -1.34 8.67 6.44
N LEU A 5 -2.27 8.24 5.59
CA LEU A 5 -2.64 6.86 5.40
C LEU A 5 -2.25 6.41 3.99
N LEU A 6 -2.12 5.11 3.81
CA LEU A 6 -2.02 4.49 2.51
C LEU A 6 -3.36 4.60 1.77
N SER A 7 -3.28 4.97 0.50
CA SER A 7 -4.40 4.94 -0.43
C SER A 7 -4.74 3.51 -0.82
N LEU A 8 -5.95 3.07 -0.48
CA LEU A 8 -6.43 1.74 -0.89
C LEU A 8 -6.63 1.67 -2.40
N ASP A 9 -7.10 2.75 -3.03
CA ASP A 9 -7.31 2.83 -4.47
C ASP A 9 -6.01 2.66 -5.25
N GLU A 10 -4.92 3.31 -4.79
CA GLU A 10 -3.62 3.18 -5.43
C GLU A 10 -3.03 1.80 -5.19
N ILE A 11 -3.16 1.26 -3.98
CA ILE A 11 -2.74 -0.11 -3.67
C ILE A 11 -3.48 -1.11 -4.59
N ASP A 12 -4.78 -0.96 -4.77
CA ASP A 12 -5.58 -1.86 -5.60
C ASP A 12 -5.34 -1.66 -7.10
N ARG A 13 -4.98 -0.45 -7.54
CA ARG A 13 -4.47 -0.20 -8.90
C ARG A 13 -3.17 -0.98 -9.13
N VAL A 14 -2.22 -0.88 -8.21
CA VAL A 14 -0.91 -1.54 -8.30
C VAL A 14 -1.06 -3.06 -8.27
N LYS A 15 -1.91 -3.59 -7.37
CA LYS A 15 -2.27 -5.02 -7.36
C LYS A 15 -2.82 -5.48 -8.70
N ARG A 16 -3.76 -4.73 -9.29
CA ARG A 16 -4.35 -5.04 -10.60
C ARG A 16 -3.32 -5.03 -11.73
N LEU A 17 -2.39 -4.08 -11.71
CA LEU A 17 -1.32 -3.99 -12.71
C LEU A 17 -0.45 -5.24 -12.75
N HIS A 18 -0.20 -5.87 -11.59
CA HIS A 18 0.63 -7.06 -11.47
C HIS A 18 -0.15 -8.37 -11.32
N HIS A 19 -1.48 -8.34 -11.50
CA HIS A 19 -2.39 -9.47 -11.29
C HIS A 19 -2.29 -10.11 -9.88
N ILE A 20 -2.01 -9.29 -8.87
CA ILE A 20 -1.85 -9.74 -7.48
C ILE A 20 -3.20 -9.66 -6.77
N SER A 21 -3.74 -10.80 -6.36
CA SER A 21 -5.01 -10.87 -5.62
C SER A 21 -4.85 -11.11 -4.12
N SER A 22 -3.63 -11.32 -3.63
CA SER A 22 -3.37 -11.72 -2.25
C SER A 22 -2.13 -11.07 -1.65
N ALA A 23 -2.07 -11.02 -0.31
CA ALA A 23 -0.89 -10.56 0.42
C ALA A 23 0.33 -11.50 0.21
N THR A 24 0.10 -12.79 -0.07
CA THR A 24 1.17 -13.72 -0.45
C THR A 24 1.79 -13.34 -1.80
N GLY A 25 0.97 -12.98 -2.80
CA GLY A 25 1.49 -12.52 -4.09
C GLY A 25 2.24 -11.19 -3.99
N LEU A 26 1.87 -10.32 -3.06
CA LEU A 26 2.65 -9.11 -2.76
C LEU A 26 4.01 -9.45 -2.15
N GLU A 27 4.06 -10.43 -1.25
CA GLU A 27 5.32 -10.92 -0.65
C GLU A 27 6.25 -11.51 -1.69
N GLU A 28 5.75 -12.37 -2.57
CA GLU A 28 6.54 -12.97 -3.66
C GLU A 28 7.14 -11.91 -4.60
N ARG A 29 6.43 -10.80 -4.83
CA ARG A 29 6.85 -9.73 -5.76
C ARG A 29 7.74 -8.67 -5.13
N THR A 30 7.62 -8.44 -3.82
CA THR A 30 8.28 -7.32 -3.14
C THR A 30 9.27 -7.74 -2.05
N GLY A 31 9.27 -9.02 -1.66
CA GLY A 31 10.06 -9.54 -0.53
C GLY A 31 9.54 -9.08 0.84
N VAL A 32 8.52 -8.23 0.91
CA VAL A 32 7.90 -7.78 2.15
C VAL A 32 6.92 -8.85 2.63
N THR A 33 7.06 -9.30 3.88
CA THR A 33 6.27 -10.44 4.39
C THR A 33 4.76 -10.24 4.26
N ARG A 34 4.01 -11.32 4.06
CA ARG A 34 2.54 -11.33 4.07
C ARG A 34 1.98 -10.67 5.32
N LYS A 35 2.60 -10.88 6.48
CA LYS A 35 2.15 -10.29 7.75
C LYS A 35 2.25 -8.77 7.70
N THR A 36 3.36 -8.23 7.21
CA THR A 36 3.55 -6.79 7.01
C THR A 36 2.50 -6.24 6.05
N TRP A 37 2.22 -6.91 4.94
CA TRP A 37 1.17 -6.51 4.01
C TRP A 37 -0.22 -6.54 4.64
N SER A 38 -0.58 -7.60 5.35
CA SER A 38 -1.86 -7.67 6.07
C SER A 38 -2.00 -6.54 7.08
N THR A 39 -0.95 -6.25 7.86
CA THR A 39 -0.97 -5.13 8.81
C THR A 39 -1.09 -3.79 8.09
N ALA A 40 -0.35 -3.57 7.01
CA ALA A 40 -0.39 -2.32 6.24
C ALA A 40 -1.76 -2.09 5.59
N LEU A 41 -2.38 -3.14 5.03
CA LEU A 41 -3.72 -3.08 4.43
C LEU A 41 -4.80 -2.79 5.48
N ASN A 42 -4.72 -3.42 6.65
CA ASN A 42 -5.71 -3.23 7.72
C ASN A 42 -5.56 -1.89 8.44
N THR A 43 -4.33 -1.50 8.76
CA THR A 43 -4.07 -0.27 9.53
C THR A 43 -3.94 0.97 8.65
N ARG A 44 -3.75 0.76 7.34
CA ARG A 44 -3.43 1.78 6.34
C ARG A 44 -2.23 2.64 6.72
N ARG A 45 -1.37 2.19 7.63
CA ARG A 45 -0.23 2.98 8.08
C ARG A 45 0.92 2.87 7.08
N PRO A 46 1.43 4.00 6.57
CA PRO A 46 2.61 3.99 5.72
C PRO A 46 3.84 3.66 6.56
N THR A 47 4.56 2.61 6.18
CA THR A 47 5.90 2.31 6.68
C THR A 47 6.88 2.40 5.51
N ILE A 48 8.15 2.71 5.81
CA ILE A 48 9.18 2.89 4.76
C ILE A 48 9.24 1.66 3.85
N HIS A 49 9.31 0.46 4.40
CA HIS A 49 9.35 -0.78 3.62
C HIS A 49 8.13 -0.99 2.72
N VAL A 50 6.93 -0.63 3.18
CA VAL A 50 5.71 -0.76 2.36
C VAL A 50 5.68 0.28 1.25
N LEU A 51 6.15 1.50 1.51
CA LEU A 51 6.25 2.55 0.50
C LEU A 51 7.29 2.20 -0.57
N GLU A 52 8.45 1.69 -0.18
CA GLU A 52 9.49 1.22 -1.11
C GLU A 52 8.98 0.05 -1.97
N ALA A 53 8.29 -0.91 -1.34
CA ALA A 53 7.69 -2.03 -2.05
C ALA A 53 6.62 -1.59 -3.06
N LEU A 54 5.75 -0.65 -2.68
CA LEU A 54 4.75 -0.08 -3.58
C LEU A 54 5.41 0.73 -4.72
N ALA A 55 6.45 1.50 -4.42
CA ALA A 55 7.22 2.22 -5.43
C ALA A 55 7.88 1.25 -6.44
N ALA A 56 8.44 0.14 -5.96
CA ALA A 56 9.00 -0.92 -6.80
C ALA A 56 7.96 -1.59 -7.72
N LEU A 57 6.69 -1.65 -7.27
CA LEU A 57 5.57 -2.12 -8.08
C LEU A 57 4.98 -1.04 -9.01
N GLY A 58 5.52 0.18 -9.02
CA GLY A 58 5.05 1.28 -9.89
C GLY A 58 3.86 2.05 -9.32
N ALA A 59 3.74 2.14 -8.00
CA ALA A 59 2.80 3.04 -7.35
C ALA A 59 3.11 4.50 -7.67
N ASP A 60 2.08 5.30 -7.89
CA ASP A 60 2.22 6.73 -8.08
C ASP A 60 2.46 7.44 -6.73
N PRO A 61 3.63 8.12 -6.54
CA PRO A 61 3.96 8.79 -5.29
C PRO A 61 2.99 9.92 -4.94
N ALA A 62 2.33 10.53 -5.93
CA ALA A 62 1.33 11.57 -5.69
C ALA A 62 -0.01 11.00 -5.17
N ARG A 63 -0.22 9.69 -5.27
CA ARG A 63 -1.50 9.01 -4.96
C ARG A 63 -1.40 7.99 -3.84
N ILE A 64 -0.19 7.56 -3.47
CA ILE A 64 0.05 6.50 -2.48
C ILE A 64 -0.27 6.93 -1.04
N LEU A 65 -0.17 8.23 -0.74
CA LEU A 65 -0.49 8.81 0.56
C LEU A 65 -1.73 9.70 0.48
N VAL A 66 -2.68 9.47 1.39
CA VAL A 66 -3.88 10.30 1.57
C VAL A 66 -3.93 10.82 2.99
N ARG A 67 -4.56 11.97 3.21
CA ARG A 67 -4.76 12.49 4.58
C ARG A 67 -5.88 11.71 5.26
N GLU A 68 -5.70 11.38 6.54
CA GLU A 68 -6.73 10.69 7.35
C GLU A 68 -8.06 11.45 7.34
N ASP A 69 -8.00 12.79 7.37
CA ASP A 69 -9.19 13.66 7.36
C ASP A 69 -9.97 13.59 6.02
N GLU A 70 -9.30 13.30 4.90
CA GLU A 70 -9.93 13.12 3.57
C GLU A 70 -10.47 11.69 3.38
N ALA A 71 -9.98 10.73 4.16
CA ALA A 71 -10.35 9.32 4.02
C ALA A 71 -11.65 8.93 4.74
N VAL A 72 -12.22 9.83 5.55
CA VAL A 72 -13.43 9.61 6.38
C VAL A 72 -14.58 10.54 5.97
N ALA A 73 -14.39 11.36 4.93
CA ALA A 73 -15.44 12.19 4.33
C ALA A 73 -16.22 11.41 3.26
#